data_AF-A0A432Z1Q8-F1
#
_entry.id   AF-A0A432Z1Q8-F1
#
_cell.length_a   1.000
_cell.length_b   1.000
_cell.length_c   1.000
_cell.angle_alpha   90.00
_cell.angle_beta   90.00
_cell.angle_gamma   90.00
#
_symmetry.space_group_name_H-M   'P 1'
#
loop_
_entity.id
_entity.type
_entity.pdbx_description
1 polymer ?
#
loop_
_entity_poly.entity_id
_entity_poly.type
_entity_poly.pdbx_seq_one_letter_code
_entity_poly.pdbx_strand_id
1 'polypeptide(L)'
;MAEWLTISGVRPVLLVLVALLAWVVTSYAIRNFRLDPRRRAFVTKLIACLTAVFVLIVSNNIVVFFAAWMAISLQLHWLLMFYPERDRAVLAAHKKFILARCSEAFLGTAFVIMYLTTGSLQLDTILQQFGTSPTGMTQHIAALCLVMAALIKCAQLPLHGWLIQVVEAPTPVSALLHAGIINLGGFLLLATVPLWSNSAVALWLLCLVSAASCCFAALIMATRISIKVRLAWSTSAQMGLMLLEIGLGYYDLALLHLVAHSVYKAHAFLSVSEVAVIKQPTARSIWRVGVVFLAFQALVAAACWWLLGNPKWLPSALLAMALTTIWMNLHQWPLRLSVSALAIAAYLILGTVAQQVIEPQPAFGRVWLEPVITLLFNLFAFTYWLVHHTPSHRLSQRWFITLNAGLYLDEWLTRLVLWLWPSHPIRYYQRQRRVRQEKQA
;
A
#
# COMPACT_ATOMS: atom_id res chain seq x y z
N MET A 1 13.03 -30.07 -17.59
CA MET A 1 12.59 -28.80 -18.19
C MET A 1 12.37 -27.82 -17.05
N ALA A 2 13.17 -26.76 -16.93
CA ALA A 2 12.98 -25.79 -15.87
C ALA A 2 11.65 -25.07 -16.11
N GLU A 3 10.67 -25.25 -15.23
CA GLU A 3 9.43 -24.49 -15.33
C GLU A 3 9.70 -23.07 -14.83
N TRP A 4 9.92 -22.14 -15.77
CA TRP A 4 10.16 -20.72 -15.48
C TRP A 4 8.91 -20.02 -14.92
N LEU A 5 7.78 -20.72 -14.90
CA LEU A 5 6.45 -20.26 -14.56
C LEU A 5 5.89 -21.14 -13.44
N THR A 6 5.15 -20.55 -12.51
CA THR A 6 4.46 -21.25 -11.41
C THR A 6 3.13 -20.58 -11.11
N ILE A 7 2.11 -21.39 -10.81
CA ILE A 7 0.71 -20.95 -10.58
C ILE A 7 0.22 -21.43 -9.19
N SER A 8 1.12 -21.72 -8.25
CA SER A 8 0.75 -22.17 -6.90
C SER A 8 0.51 -21.03 -5.89
N GLY A 9 -0.14 -21.37 -4.78
CA GLY A 9 -0.35 -20.50 -3.62
C GLY A 9 -1.21 -19.28 -3.92
N VAL A 10 -0.71 -18.09 -3.60
CA VAL A 10 -1.43 -16.80 -3.77
C VAL A 10 -1.54 -16.35 -5.24
N ARG A 11 -0.76 -16.92 -6.15
CA ARG A 11 -0.62 -16.43 -7.54
C ARG A 11 -1.92 -16.48 -8.35
N PRO A 12 -2.73 -17.56 -8.36
CA PRO A 12 -3.98 -17.62 -9.12
C PRO A 12 -4.94 -16.48 -8.78
N VAL A 13 -5.12 -16.20 -7.47
CA VAL A 13 -5.99 -15.12 -6.99
C VAL A 13 -5.49 -13.77 -7.51
N LEU A 14 -4.18 -13.53 -7.48
CA LEU A 14 -3.58 -12.31 -7.99
C LEU A 14 -3.67 -12.20 -9.52
N LEU A 15 -3.59 -13.29 -10.27
CA LEU A 15 -3.75 -13.27 -11.72
C LEU A 15 -5.17 -12.86 -12.12
N VAL A 16 -6.19 -13.42 -11.46
CA VAL A 16 -7.59 -13.02 -11.67
C VAL A 16 -7.78 -11.54 -11.32
N LEU A 17 -7.21 -11.10 -10.19
CA LEU A 17 -7.27 -9.71 -9.76
C LEU A 17 -6.60 -8.76 -10.77
N VAL A 18 -5.41 -9.09 -11.25
CA VAL A 18 -4.69 -8.27 -12.23
C VAL A 18 -5.42 -8.27 -13.57
N ALA A 19 -6.03 -9.38 -13.99
CA ALA A 19 -6.88 -9.43 -15.18
C ALA A 19 -8.08 -8.48 -15.07
N LEU A 20 -8.76 -8.50 -13.92
CA LEU A 20 -9.87 -7.59 -13.63
C LEU A 20 -9.43 -6.12 -13.66
N LEU A 21 -8.32 -5.79 -12.98
CA LEU A 21 -7.77 -4.43 -12.98
C LEU A 21 -7.32 -4.00 -14.38
N ALA A 22 -6.68 -4.89 -15.14
CA ALA A 22 -6.26 -4.62 -16.51
C ALA A 22 -7.46 -4.29 -17.39
N TRP A 23 -8.53 -5.06 -17.31
CA TRP A 23 -9.77 -4.81 -18.03
C TRP A 23 -10.37 -3.45 -17.67
N VAL A 24 -10.56 -3.17 -16.37
CA VAL A 24 -11.21 -1.94 -15.89
C VAL A 24 -10.38 -0.70 -16.22
N VAL A 25 -9.09 -0.70 -15.89
CA VAL A 25 -8.21 0.47 -16.07
C VAL A 25 -7.96 0.75 -17.54
N THR A 26 -7.76 -0.27 -18.38
CA THR A 26 -7.56 -0.09 -19.82
C THR A 26 -8.84 0.40 -20.49
N SER A 27 -10.00 -0.18 -20.14
CA SER A 27 -11.30 0.29 -20.63
C SER A 27 -11.54 1.75 -20.27
N TYR A 28 -11.23 2.13 -19.03
CA TYR A 28 -11.32 3.52 -18.59
C TYR A 28 -10.37 4.42 -19.39
N ALA A 29 -9.10 4.02 -19.55
CA ALA A 29 -8.10 4.80 -20.27
C ALA A 29 -8.49 5.07 -21.73
N ILE A 30 -9.00 4.06 -22.44
CA ILE A 30 -9.45 4.20 -23.83
C ILE A 30 -10.58 5.24 -23.93
N ARG A 31 -11.54 5.23 -23.00
CA ARG A 31 -12.65 6.18 -22.96
C ARG A 31 -12.17 7.58 -22.56
N ASN A 32 -11.37 7.69 -21.51
CA ASN A 32 -10.89 8.96 -20.96
C ASN A 32 -10.01 9.74 -21.95
N PHE A 33 -9.22 9.03 -22.75
CA PHE A 33 -8.33 9.64 -23.75
C PHE A 33 -8.90 9.62 -25.17
N ARG A 34 -10.23 9.50 -25.35
CA ARG A 34 -10.84 9.38 -26.69
C ARG A 34 -10.42 10.51 -27.65
N LEU A 35 -10.21 11.71 -27.11
CA LEU A 35 -9.85 12.92 -27.86
C LEU A 35 -8.36 13.29 -27.79
N ASP A 36 -7.53 12.59 -27.00
CA ASP A 36 -6.09 12.89 -26.91
C ASP A 36 -5.31 12.17 -28.05
N PRO A 37 -4.52 12.88 -28.86
CA PRO A 37 -3.76 12.27 -29.96
C PRO A 37 -2.73 11.24 -29.47
N ARG A 38 -2.27 11.32 -28.21
CA ARG A 38 -1.31 10.41 -27.58
C ARG A 38 -1.96 9.16 -26.99
N ARG A 39 -3.28 8.97 -27.15
CA ARG A 39 -4.04 7.82 -26.64
C ARG A 39 -3.37 6.48 -26.93
N ARG A 40 -2.94 6.26 -28.18
CA ARG A 40 -2.32 4.98 -28.59
C ARG A 40 -1.05 4.71 -27.79
N ALA A 41 -0.15 5.69 -27.70
CA ALA A 41 1.08 5.57 -26.93
C ALA A 41 0.81 5.32 -25.44
N PHE A 42 -0.16 6.03 -24.86
CA PHE A 42 -0.57 5.81 -23.47
C PHE A 42 -1.06 4.39 -23.21
N VAL A 43 -2.00 3.90 -24.04
CA VAL A 43 -2.58 2.56 -23.90
C VAL A 43 -1.53 1.47 -24.12
N THR A 44 -0.62 1.63 -25.08
CA THR A 44 0.49 0.68 -25.30
C THR A 44 1.39 0.58 -24.07
N LYS A 45 1.74 1.71 -23.44
CA LYS A 45 2.59 1.71 -22.24
C LYS A 45 1.85 1.17 -21.01
N LEU A 46 0.55 1.43 -20.92
CA LEU A 46 -0.31 0.86 -19.88
C LEU A 46 -0.38 -0.67 -19.99
N ILE A 47 -0.65 -1.19 -21.20
CA ILE A 47 -0.68 -2.64 -21.45
C ILE A 47 0.69 -3.25 -21.17
N ALA A 48 1.78 -2.66 -21.65
CA ALA A 48 3.13 -3.15 -21.36
C ALA A 48 3.44 -3.19 -19.86
N CYS A 49 2.94 -2.23 -19.08
CA CYS A 49 3.07 -2.23 -17.62
C CYS A 49 2.29 -3.40 -17.00
N LEU A 50 1.04 -3.61 -17.42
CA LEU A 50 0.19 -4.69 -16.94
C LEU A 50 0.75 -6.07 -17.32
N THR A 51 1.25 -6.24 -18.53
CA THR A 51 1.93 -7.46 -18.96
C THR A 51 3.16 -7.74 -18.10
N ALA A 52 3.95 -6.73 -17.76
CA ALA A 52 5.08 -6.92 -16.85
C ALA A 52 4.62 -7.33 -15.44
N VAL A 53 3.50 -6.81 -14.93
CA VAL A 53 2.89 -7.28 -13.67
C VAL A 53 2.49 -8.76 -13.77
N PHE A 54 1.84 -9.17 -14.86
CA PHE A 54 1.49 -10.56 -15.10
C PHE A 54 2.71 -11.49 -15.10
N VAL A 55 3.74 -11.13 -15.88
CA VAL A 55 4.99 -11.91 -15.95
C VAL A 55 5.63 -12.04 -14.57
N LEU A 56 5.66 -10.95 -13.80
CA LEU A 56 6.21 -10.96 -12.44
C LEU A 56 5.49 -11.97 -11.54
N ILE A 57 4.15 -11.99 -11.55
CA ILE A 57 3.35 -12.87 -10.67
C ILE A 57 3.56 -14.34 -11.02
N VAL A 58 3.60 -14.70 -12.30
CA VAL A 58 3.76 -16.09 -12.76
C VAL A 58 5.23 -16.55 -12.66
N SER A 59 6.20 -15.63 -12.57
CA SER A 59 7.61 -15.97 -12.62
C SER A 59 8.04 -16.88 -11.47
N ASN A 60 8.60 -18.04 -11.82
CA ASN A 60 9.39 -18.89 -10.93
C ASN A 60 10.89 -18.61 -11.04
N ASN A 61 11.34 -17.80 -12.00
CA ASN A 61 12.76 -17.50 -12.18
C ASN A 61 13.09 -16.13 -11.56
N ILE A 62 14.12 -16.04 -10.70
CA ILE A 62 14.48 -14.79 -10.02
C ILE A 62 14.94 -13.69 -10.99
N VAL A 63 15.56 -14.06 -12.12
CA VAL A 63 16.01 -13.11 -13.16
C VAL A 63 14.80 -12.54 -13.90
N VAL A 64 13.85 -13.40 -14.28
CA VAL A 64 12.60 -12.97 -14.94
C VAL A 64 11.77 -12.12 -13.98
N PHE A 65 11.69 -12.50 -12.71
CA PHE A 65 11.02 -11.72 -11.66
C PHE A 65 11.63 -10.32 -11.54
N PHE A 66 12.96 -10.23 -11.48
CA PHE A 66 13.68 -8.96 -11.38
C PHE A 66 13.49 -8.09 -12.62
N ALA A 67 13.64 -8.68 -13.82
CA ALA A 67 13.43 -7.99 -15.09
C ALA A 67 12.00 -7.44 -15.21
N ALA A 68 11.00 -8.22 -14.80
CA ALA A 68 9.61 -7.79 -14.76
C ALA A 68 9.39 -6.65 -13.74
N TRP A 69 10.01 -6.73 -12.55
CA TRP A 69 9.97 -5.67 -11.54
C TRP A 69 10.54 -4.35 -12.06
N MET A 70 11.68 -4.40 -12.76
CA MET A 70 12.29 -3.23 -13.42
C MET A 70 11.43 -2.71 -14.57
N ALA A 71 10.86 -3.58 -15.40
CA ALA A 71 9.97 -3.21 -16.50
C ALA A 71 8.74 -2.47 -15.97
N ILE A 72 8.08 -2.95 -14.91
CA ILE A 72 6.97 -2.22 -14.28
C ILE A 72 7.42 -0.82 -13.88
N SER A 73 8.62 -0.70 -13.31
CA SER A 73 9.15 0.60 -12.90
C SER A 73 9.38 1.56 -14.07
N LEU A 74 9.99 1.09 -15.16
CA LEU A 74 10.29 1.92 -16.34
C LEU A 74 9.02 2.36 -17.07
N GLN A 75 8.08 1.44 -17.28
CA GLN A 75 6.80 1.70 -17.95
C GLN A 75 6.00 2.72 -17.14
N LEU A 76 6.00 2.57 -15.82
CA LEU A 76 5.32 3.48 -14.91
C LEU A 76 5.94 4.88 -14.91
N HIS A 77 7.27 5.01 -14.99
CA HIS A 77 7.90 6.32 -15.08
C HIS A 77 7.44 7.07 -16.33
N TRP A 78 7.35 6.38 -17.47
CA TRP A 78 6.79 6.96 -18.70
C TRP A 78 5.33 7.40 -18.52
N LEU A 79 4.50 6.56 -17.89
CA LEU A 79 3.08 6.87 -17.63
C LEU A 79 2.89 8.08 -16.71
N LEU A 80 3.77 8.26 -15.73
CA LEU A 80 3.78 9.45 -14.86
C LEU A 80 4.19 10.71 -15.61
N MET A 81 5.11 10.58 -16.57
CA MET A 81 5.58 11.66 -17.43
C MET A 81 4.66 11.92 -18.64
N PHE A 82 3.38 11.52 -18.59
CA PHE A 82 2.43 11.76 -19.68
C PHE A 82 2.15 13.26 -19.89
N TYR A 83 2.17 14.06 -18.83
CA TYR A 83 2.06 15.53 -18.86
C TYR A 83 3.36 16.18 -18.36
N PRO A 84 4.46 16.13 -19.13
CA PRO A 84 5.77 16.61 -18.70
C PRO A 84 5.81 18.13 -18.46
N GLU A 85 4.84 18.87 -18.97
CA GLU A 85 4.65 20.30 -18.71
C GLU A 85 4.19 20.62 -17.28
N ARG A 86 3.78 19.62 -16.49
CA ARG A 86 3.38 19.80 -15.09
C ARG A 86 4.56 19.51 -14.17
N ASP A 87 5.16 20.55 -13.61
CA ASP A 87 6.34 20.44 -12.73
C ASP A 87 6.14 19.46 -11.57
N ARG A 88 4.95 19.45 -10.97
CA ARG A 88 4.61 18.53 -9.88
C ARG A 88 4.60 17.06 -10.33
N ALA A 89 4.14 16.79 -11.56
CA ALA A 89 4.16 15.45 -12.13
C ALA A 89 5.59 14.99 -12.41
N VAL A 90 6.44 15.90 -12.92
CA VAL A 90 7.87 15.65 -13.16
C VAL A 90 8.60 15.33 -11.85
N LEU A 91 8.42 16.16 -10.82
CA LEU A 91 9.01 15.94 -9.51
C LEU A 91 8.60 14.58 -8.92
N ALA A 92 7.30 14.25 -8.98
CA ALA A 92 6.78 12.98 -8.52
C ALA A 92 7.39 11.79 -9.30
N ALA A 93 7.53 11.92 -10.62
CA ALA A 93 8.14 10.90 -11.47
C ALA A 93 9.64 10.70 -11.17
N HIS A 94 10.39 11.77 -10.92
CA HIS A 94 11.81 11.70 -10.52
C HIS A 94 11.97 11.03 -9.17
N LYS A 95 11.18 11.44 -8.16
CA LYS A 95 11.17 10.79 -6.83
C LYS A 95 10.90 9.30 -6.92
N LYS A 96 9.85 8.95 -7.65
CA LYS A 96 9.47 7.56 -7.89
C LYS A 96 10.61 6.80 -8.57
N PHE A 97 11.29 7.40 -9.54
CA PHE A 97 12.37 6.74 -10.27
C PHE A 97 13.56 6.42 -9.35
N ILE A 98 14.03 7.41 -8.58
CA ILE A 98 15.15 7.26 -7.65
C ILE A 98 14.83 6.16 -6.63
N LEU A 99 13.67 6.24 -5.96
CA LEU A 99 13.29 5.26 -4.96
C LEU A 99 13.03 3.87 -5.55
N ALA A 100 12.53 3.78 -6.79
CA ALA A 100 12.41 2.50 -7.46
C ALA A 100 13.78 1.87 -7.76
N ARG A 101 14.79 2.65 -8.14
CA ARG A 101 16.18 2.15 -8.29
C ARG A 101 16.74 1.67 -6.95
N CYS A 102 16.46 2.37 -5.85
CA CYS A 102 16.86 1.89 -4.51
C CYS A 102 16.19 0.56 -4.16
N SER A 103 14.87 0.43 -4.36
CA SER A 103 14.12 -0.82 -4.14
C SER A 103 14.68 -1.98 -4.98
N GLU A 104 15.00 -1.72 -6.25
CA GLU A 104 15.59 -2.71 -7.15
C GLU A 104 17.03 -3.08 -6.76
N ALA A 105 17.84 -2.15 -6.26
CA ALA A 105 19.18 -2.47 -5.75
C ALA A 105 19.11 -3.44 -4.56
N PHE A 106 18.18 -3.22 -3.62
CA PHE A 106 17.95 -4.16 -2.52
C PHE A 106 17.44 -5.52 -3.02
N LEU A 107 16.44 -5.54 -3.90
CA LEU A 107 15.91 -6.79 -4.45
C LEU A 107 16.97 -7.57 -5.22
N GLY A 108 17.75 -6.90 -6.06
CA GLY A 108 18.85 -7.50 -6.81
C GLY A 108 19.94 -8.05 -5.90
N THR A 109 20.29 -7.33 -4.82
CA THR A 109 21.24 -7.81 -3.81
C THR A 109 20.72 -9.09 -3.13
N ALA A 110 19.45 -9.12 -2.76
CA ALA A 110 18.82 -10.31 -2.16
C ALA A 110 18.89 -11.52 -3.11
N PHE A 111 18.54 -11.33 -4.39
CA PHE A 111 18.59 -12.38 -5.40
C PHE A 111 19.99 -12.87 -5.72
N VAL A 112 20.99 -11.97 -5.77
CA VAL A 112 22.39 -12.37 -5.93
C VAL A 112 22.84 -13.22 -4.75
N ILE A 113 22.55 -12.82 -3.51
CA ILE A 113 22.88 -13.62 -2.33
C ILE A 113 22.21 -15.00 -2.41
N MET A 114 20.91 -15.06 -2.74
CA MET A 114 20.19 -16.32 -2.86
C MET A 114 20.80 -17.25 -3.90
N TYR A 115 21.13 -16.73 -5.08
CA TYR A 115 21.80 -17.50 -6.12
C TYR A 115 23.17 -18.00 -5.66
N LEU A 116 23.98 -17.16 -5.04
CA LEU A 116 25.31 -17.56 -4.54
C LEU A 116 25.23 -18.62 -3.45
N THR A 117 24.17 -18.64 -2.64
CA THR A 117 23.97 -19.64 -1.59
C THR A 117 23.38 -20.98 -2.08
N THR A 118 22.58 -20.96 -3.15
CA THR A 118 21.80 -22.14 -3.60
C THR A 118 22.27 -22.72 -4.93
N GLY A 119 22.95 -21.91 -5.74
CA GLY A 119 23.25 -22.22 -7.14
C GLY A 119 22.04 -22.26 -8.06
N SER A 120 20.83 -21.96 -7.57
CA SER A 120 19.57 -22.06 -8.32
C SER A 120 19.03 -20.70 -8.72
N LEU A 121 18.42 -20.64 -9.91
CA LEU A 121 17.67 -19.47 -10.38
C LEU A 121 16.15 -19.64 -10.18
N GLN A 122 15.71 -20.83 -9.79
CA GLN A 122 14.31 -21.17 -9.56
C GLN A 122 13.93 -20.80 -8.13
N LEU A 123 12.93 -19.93 -7.99
CA LEU A 123 12.46 -19.44 -6.71
C LEU A 123 11.97 -20.59 -5.84
N ASP A 124 11.17 -21.52 -6.37
CA ASP A 124 10.68 -22.67 -5.58
C ASP A 124 11.84 -23.52 -5.03
N THR A 125 12.89 -23.75 -5.81
CA THR A 125 14.10 -24.45 -5.36
C THR A 125 14.86 -23.67 -4.29
N ILE A 126 14.99 -22.34 -4.47
CA ILE A 126 15.60 -21.45 -3.47
C ILE A 126 14.82 -21.52 -2.15
N LEU A 127 13.48 -21.46 -2.21
CA LEU A 127 12.62 -21.52 -1.02
C LEU A 127 12.76 -22.85 -0.28
N GLN A 128 12.89 -23.96 -0.99
CA GLN A 128 13.11 -25.29 -0.40
C GLN A 128 14.49 -25.42 0.26
N GLN A 129 15.54 -24.88 -0.39
CA GLN A 129 16.93 -25.02 0.06
C GLN A 129 17.32 -24.05 1.19
N PHE A 130 16.74 -22.86 1.24
CA PHE A 130 17.01 -21.90 2.32
C PHE A 130 16.51 -22.38 3.68
N GLY A 131 15.66 -23.42 3.71
CA GLY A 131 15.04 -23.90 4.93
C GLY A 131 14.14 -22.82 5.56
N THR A 132 13.60 -23.12 6.74
CA THR A 132 12.79 -22.15 7.46
C THR A 132 13.65 -21.10 8.16
N SER A 133 14.84 -21.44 8.66
CA SER A 133 15.63 -20.54 9.51
C SER A 133 16.94 -20.08 8.83
N PRO A 134 17.18 -18.76 8.70
CA PRO A 134 18.48 -18.23 8.30
C PRO A 134 19.57 -18.71 9.26
N THR A 135 20.57 -19.42 8.76
CA THR A 135 21.69 -19.98 9.54
C THR A 135 22.92 -19.08 9.51
N GLY A 136 23.02 -18.14 8.56
CA GLY A 136 24.17 -17.27 8.37
C GLY A 136 23.85 -15.79 8.19
N MET A 137 24.83 -14.92 8.46
CA MET A 137 24.73 -13.46 8.32
C MET A 137 24.29 -13.02 6.91
N THR A 138 24.76 -13.71 5.87
CA THR A 138 24.39 -13.45 4.47
C THR A 138 22.89 -13.63 4.23
N GLN A 139 22.28 -14.66 4.81
CA GLN A 139 20.85 -14.91 4.69
C GLN A 139 20.02 -13.86 5.44
N HIS A 140 20.49 -13.39 6.61
CA HIS A 140 19.88 -12.24 7.30
C HIS A 140 19.94 -10.95 6.47
N ILE A 141 21.04 -10.70 5.76
CA ILE A 141 21.18 -9.56 4.84
C ILE A 141 20.20 -9.69 3.67
N ALA A 142 20.07 -10.89 3.08
CA ALA A 142 19.10 -11.14 2.01
C ALA A 142 17.66 -10.89 2.48
N ALA A 143 17.29 -11.38 3.66
CA ALA A 143 15.99 -11.13 4.30
C ALA A 143 15.74 -9.62 4.51
N LEU A 144 16.72 -8.89 5.02
CA LEU A 144 16.64 -7.45 5.24
C LEU A 144 16.44 -6.69 3.92
N CYS A 145 17.16 -7.11 2.88
CA CYS A 145 17.05 -6.53 1.54
C CYS A 145 15.67 -6.76 0.93
N LEU A 146 15.08 -7.96 1.08
CA LEU A 146 13.71 -8.23 0.64
C LEU A 146 12.69 -7.31 1.35
N VAL A 147 12.80 -7.19 2.67
CA VAL A 147 11.92 -6.31 3.47
C VAL A 147 12.09 -4.85 3.06
N MET A 148 13.32 -4.37 2.88
CA MET A 148 13.58 -3.01 2.42
C MET A 148 13.00 -2.76 1.02
N ALA A 149 13.17 -3.70 0.09
CA ALA A 149 12.60 -3.60 -1.24
C ALA A 149 11.07 -3.47 -1.19
N ALA A 150 10.41 -4.28 -0.35
CA ALA A 150 8.96 -4.25 -0.14
C ALA A 150 8.48 -2.93 0.52
N LEU A 151 9.13 -2.47 1.60
CA LEU A 151 8.80 -1.22 2.29
C LEU A 151 8.85 0.00 1.33
N ILE A 152 9.90 0.08 0.51
CA ILE A 152 10.06 1.15 -0.49
C ILE A 152 8.96 1.05 -1.56
N LYS A 153 8.73 -0.15 -2.11
CA LYS A 153 7.73 -0.40 -3.15
C LYS A 153 6.31 -0.11 -2.67
N CYS A 154 6.03 -0.35 -1.40
CA CYS A 154 4.75 -0.06 -0.76
C CYS A 154 4.63 1.38 -0.22
N ALA A 155 5.58 2.27 -0.53
CA ALA A 155 5.56 3.68 -0.15
C ALA A 155 5.37 3.89 1.37
N GLN A 156 6.13 3.14 2.17
CA GLN A 156 6.12 3.27 3.63
C GLN A 156 6.93 4.49 4.09
N LEU A 157 6.61 5.00 5.28
CA LEU A 157 7.30 6.17 5.86
C LEU A 157 8.78 5.82 6.15
N PRO A 158 9.71 6.78 5.96
CA PRO A 158 9.51 8.15 5.48
C PRO A 158 9.48 8.28 3.94
N LEU A 159 9.61 7.19 3.19
CA LEU A 159 9.78 7.19 1.73
C LEU A 159 8.46 7.27 0.93
N HIS A 160 7.33 7.44 1.61
CA HIS A 160 5.98 7.55 1.03
C HIS A 160 5.76 8.65 -0.03
N GLY A 161 6.57 9.71 -0.03
CA GLY A 161 6.30 10.94 -0.78
C GLY A 161 6.13 10.75 -2.28
N TRP A 162 6.81 9.76 -2.87
CA TRP A 162 6.64 9.45 -4.28
C TRP A 162 5.21 9.00 -4.61
N LEU A 163 4.51 8.33 -3.71
CA LEU A 163 3.13 7.88 -3.95
C LEU A 163 2.14 9.02 -3.73
N ILE A 164 2.34 9.83 -2.68
CA ILE A 164 1.43 10.92 -2.33
C ILE A 164 1.42 12.01 -3.41
N GLN A 165 2.57 12.28 -4.04
CA GLN A 165 2.70 13.33 -5.04
C GLN A 165 2.22 12.93 -6.45
N VAL A 166 1.97 11.63 -6.69
CA VAL A 166 1.52 11.12 -7.99
C VAL A 166 0.02 11.36 -8.25
N VAL A 167 -0.66 12.08 -7.36
CA VAL A 167 -2.05 12.54 -7.58
C VAL A 167 -2.23 13.43 -8.82
N GLU A 168 -1.15 13.99 -9.35
CA GLU A 168 -1.12 14.80 -10.59
C GLU A 168 -1.04 13.95 -11.87
N ALA A 169 -0.79 12.64 -11.75
CA ALA A 169 -0.79 11.72 -12.88
C ALA A 169 -2.21 11.50 -13.43
N PRO A 170 -2.35 11.01 -14.67
CA PRO A 170 -3.67 10.69 -15.19
C PRO A 170 -4.41 9.67 -14.30
N THR A 171 -5.72 9.86 -14.12
CA THR A 171 -6.59 9.02 -13.29
C THR A 171 -6.37 7.50 -13.47
N PRO A 172 -6.27 6.93 -14.70
CA PRO A 172 -6.00 5.50 -14.85
C PRO A 172 -4.62 5.07 -14.31
N VAL A 173 -3.61 5.94 -14.34
CA VAL A 173 -2.29 5.67 -13.76
C VAL A 173 -2.38 5.68 -12.23
N SER A 174 -3.07 6.66 -11.64
CA SER A 174 -3.31 6.69 -10.20
C SER A 174 -4.09 5.45 -9.73
N ALA A 175 -5.15 5.06 -10.45
CA ALA A 175 -5.90 3.84 -10.13
C ALA A 175 -4.99 2.60 -10.18
N LEU A 176 -4.23 2.40 -11.26
CA LEU A 176 -3.28 1.27 -11.39
C LEU A 176 -2.23 1.24 -10.27
N LEU A 177 -1.70 2.41 -9.91
CA LEU A 177 -0.68 2.54 -8.88
C LEU A 177 -1.20 2.20 -7.50
N HIS A 178 -2.27 2.86 -7.09
CA HIS A 178 -2.79 2.79 -5.73
C HIS A 178 -3.57 1.51 -5.46
N ALA A 179 -4.09 0.87 -6.50
CA ALA A 179 -4.83 -0.39 -6.41
C ALA A 179 -3.97 -1.61 -6.73
N GLY A 180 -3.01 -1.52 -7.66
CA GLY A 180 -2.31 -2.68 -8.19
C GLY A 180 -0.82 -2.68 -7.85
N ILE A 181 -0.05 -1.78 -8.47
CA ILE A 181 1.43 -1.83 -8.45
C ILE A 181 1.99 -1.77 -7.02
N ILE A 182 1.34 -1.00 -6.14
CA ILE A 182 1.78 -0.85 -4.75
C ILE A 182 1.73 -2.18 -3.96
N ASN A 183 0.86 -3.11 -4.36
CA ASN A 183 0.71 -4.41 -3.69
C ASN A 183 1.85 -5.38 -3.99
N LEU A 184 2.69 -5.08 -4.99
CA LEU A 184 3.80 -5.95 -5.38
C LEU A 184 4.83 -6.14 -4.27
N GLY A 185 4.97 -5.19 -3.35
CA GLY A 185 5.79 -5.37 -2.14
C GLY A 185 5.18 -6.40 -1.19
N GLY A 186 3.86 -6.37 -0.97
CA GLY A 186 3.15 -7.40 -0.21
C GLY A 186 3.22 -8.78 -0.87
N PHE A 187 3.01 -8.83 -2.19
CA PHE A 187 3.16 -10.08 -2.96
C PHE A 187 4.58 -10.64 -2.85
N LEU A 188 5.62 -9.81 -2.98
CA LEU A 188 7.01 -10.24 -2.81
C LEU A 188 7.20 -10.94 -1.48
N LEU A 189 6.75 -10.33 -0.37
CA LEU A 189 6.92 -10.93 0.96
C LEU A 189 6.08 -12.19 1.14
N LEU A 190 4.84 -12.23 0.65
CA LEU A 190 3.98 -13.43 0.68
C LEU A 190 4.58 -14.59 -0.13
N ALA A 191 5.15 -14.31 -1.29
CA ALA A 191 5.79 -15.32 -2.15
C ALA A 191 7.16 -15.78 -1.63
N THR A 192 7.73 -15.08 -0.65
CA THR A 192 9.08 -15.34 -0.12
C THR A 192 9.12 -15.53 1.39
N VAL A 193 7.99 -15.84 2.03
CA VAL A 193 7.87 -15.99 3.51
C VAL A 193 9.01 -16.77 4.14
N PRO A 194 9.41 -17.97 3.63
CA PRO A 194 10.52 -18.74 4.22
C PRO A 194 11.86 -17.98 4.27
N LEU A 195 12.10 -17.04 3.35
CA LEU A 195 13.39 -16.35 3.21
C LEU A 195 13.60 -15.24 4.24
N TRP A 196 12.54 -14.68 4.80
CA TRP A 196 12.65 -13.51 5.70
C TRP A 196 11.97 -13.68 7.06
N SER A 197 10.95 -14.55 7.18
CA SER A 197 10.11 -14.66 8.38
C SER A 197 10.87 -15.03 9.66
N ASN A 198 11.93 -15.84 9.54
CA ASN A 198 12.76 -16.24 10.70
C ASN A 198 13.95 -15.29 10.95
N SER A 199 14.15 -14.25 10.13
CA SER A 199 15.12 -13.21 10.40
C SER A 199 14.55 -12.18 11.37
N ALA A 200 14.93 -12.27 12.65
CA ALA A 200 14.47 -11.36 13.70
C ALA A 200 14.64 -9.87 13.35
N VAL A 201 15.75 -9.50 12.71
CA VAL A 201 16.06 -8.11 12.34
C VAL A 201 15.15 -7.61 11.22
N ALA A 202 14.97 -8.42 10.16
CA ALA A 202 14.11 -8.08 9.04
C ALA A 202 12.65 -7.94 9.49
N LEU A 203 12.23 -8.82 10.39
CA LEU A 203 10.90 -8.85 10.96
C LEU A 203 10.59 -7.62 11.83
N TRP A 204 11.51 -7.26 12.74
CA TRP A 204 11.37 -6.05 13.56
C TRP A 204 11.28 -4.80 12.70
N LEU A 205 12.13 -4.70 11.68
CA LEU A 205 12.10 -3.60 10.73
C LEU A 205 10.74 -3.53 10.02
N LEU A 206 10.25 -4.66 9.50
CA LEU A 206 8.96 -4.74 8.81
C LEU A 206 7.84 -4.26 9.72
N CYS A 207 7.69 -4.84 10.92
CA CYS A 207 6.61 -4.50 11.85
C CYS A 207 6.68 -3.05 12.33
N LEU A 208 7.86 -2.57 12.71
CA LEU A 208 8.02 -1.21 13.25
C LEU A 208 7.69 -0.14 12.20
N VAL A 209 8.26 -0.27 10.99
CA VAL A 209 8.04 0.69 9.91
C VAL A 209 6.59 0.63 9.43
N SER A 210 6.01 -0.56 9.31
CA SER A 210 4.64 -0.76 8.82
C SER A 210 3.59 -0.26 9.83
N ALA A 211 3.78 -0.52 11.13
CA ALA A 211 2.91 0.01 12.18
C ALA A 211 2.97 1.54 12.26
N ALA A 212 4.17 2.11 12.27
CA ALA A 212 4.34 3.57 12.28
C ALA A 212 3.71 4.20 11.02
N SER A 213 3.95 3.62 9.85
CA SER A 213 3.39 4.09 8.58
C SER A 213 1.87 4.05 8.58
N CYS A 214 1.27 2.93 9.01
CA CYS A 214 -0.18 2.79 9.14
C CYS A 214 -0.78 3.89 10.03
N CYS A 215 -0.25 4.03 11.24
CA CYS A 215 -0.74 4.95 12.25
C CYS A 215 -0.62 6.43 11.82
N PHE A 216 0.56 6.86 11.39
CA PHE A 216 0.76 8.25 10.97
C PHE A 216 0.03 8.58 9.68
N ALA A 217 0.03 7.67 8.69
CA ALA A 217 -0.69 7.91 7.43
C ALA A 217 -2.20 7.97 7.64
N ALA A 218 -2.77 7.16 8.55
CA ALA A 218 -4.18 7.21 8.91
C ALA A 218 -4.58 8.55 9.56
N LEU A 219 -3.76 9.06 10.48
CA LEU A 219 -3.97 10.39 11.08
C LEU A 219 -3.87 11.50 10.05
N ILE A 220 -2.86 11.46 9.19
CA ILE A 220 -2.67 12.48 8.16
C ILE A 220 -3.87 12.46 7.20
N MET A 221 -4.29 11.28 6.71
CA MET A 221 -5.47 11.11 5.87
C MET A 221 -6.70 11.81 6.46
N ALA A 222 -6.94 11.68 7.76
CA ALA A 222 -8.07 12.29 8.47
C ALA A 222 -8.15 13.82 8.32
N THR A 223 -6.99 14.47 8.20
CA THR A 223 -6.89 15.93 8.13
C THR A 223 -6.88 16.47 6.69
N ARG A 224 -6.68 15.61 5.68
CA ARG A 224 -6.60 16.04 4.28
C ARG A 224 -7.97 16.38 3.70
N ILE A 225 -8.07 17.57 3.12
CA ILE A 225 -9.30 18.08 2.49
C ILE A 225 -9.47 17.53 1.06
N SER A 226 -8.39 17.50 0.28
CA SER A 226 -8.42 16.96 -1.09
C SER A 226 -8.68 15.46 -1.09
N ILE A 227 -9.68 15.02 -1.84
CA ILE A 227 -10.09 13.60 -1.92
C ILE A 227 -8.97 12.76 -2.51
N LYS A 228 -8.34 13.18 -3.62
CA LYS A 228 -7.24 12.43 -4.25
C LYS A 228 -6.06 12.28 -3.28
N VAL A 229 -5.71 13.34 -2.55
CA VAL A 229 -4.63 13.31 -1.57
C VAL A 229 -5.00 12.44 -0.36
N ARG A 230 -6.23 12.54 0.13
CA ARG A 230 -6.76 11.66 1.19
C ARG A 230 -6.71 10.20 0.76
N LEU A 231 -7.14 9.89 -0.47
CA LEU A 231 -7.05 8.54 -1.04
C LEU A 231 -5.60 8.06 -1.15
N ALA A 232 -4.67 8.92 -1.53
CA ALA A 232 -3.26 8.57 -1.59
C ALA A 232 -2.68 8.22 -0.20
N TRP A 233 -2.95 9.06 0.81
CA TRP A 233 -2.54 8.79 2.20
C TRP A 233 -3.19 7.53 2.75
N SER A 234 -4.46 7.29 2.42
CA SER A 234 -5.13 6.05 2.79
C SER A 234 -4.47 4.82 2.17
N THR A 235 -3.90 4.92 0.97
CA THR A 235 -3.13 3.81 0.39
C THR A 235 -1.86 3.53 1.19
N SER A 236 -1.10 4.56 1.57
CA SER A 236 0.09 4.37 2.41
C SER A 236 -0.27 3.71 3.75
N ALA A 237 -1.38 4.12 4.37
CA ALA A 237 -1.88 3.53 5.60
C ALA A 237 -2.28 2.05 5.44
N GLN A 238 -3.08 1.73 4.41
CA GLN A 238 -3.54 0.36 4.15
C GLN A 238 -2.38 -0.58 3.76
N MET A 239 -1.41 -0.09 2.98
CA MET A 239 -0.21 -0.89 2.67
C MET A 239 0.67 -1.12 3.91
N GLY A 240 0.75 -0.15 4.81
CA GLY A 240 1.40 -0.37 6.11
C GLY A 240 0.66 -1.42 6.94
N LEU A 241 -0.67 -1.39 6.96
CA LEU A 241 -1.45 -2.43 7.63
C LEU A 241 -1.25 -3.82 6.99
N MET A 242 -1.29 -3.93 5.66
CA MET A 242 -1.06 -5.20 4.96
C MET A 242 0.35 -5.77 5.23
N LEU A 243 1.39 -4.92 5.21
CA LEU A 243 2.75 -5.36 5.53
C LEU A 243 2.91 -5.76 7.00
N LEU A 244 2.16 -5.11 7.91
CA LEU A 244 2.10 -5.47 9.32
C LEU A 244 1.38 -6.81 9.53
N GLU A 245 0.28 -7.06 8.81
CA GLU A 245 -0.41 -8.35 8.80
C GLU A 245 0.55 -9.47 8.36
N ILE A 246 1.29 -9.26 7.27
CA ILE A 246 2.36 -10.18 6.81
C ILE A 246 3.42 -10.36 7.89
N GLY A 247 3.91 -9.27 8.49
CA GLY A 247 4.92 -9.30 9.53
C GLY A 247 4.46 -9.96 10.84
N LEU A 248 3.17 -10.06 11.10
CA LEU A 248 2.62 -10.77 12.26
C LEU A 248 2.18 -12.21 11.94
N GLY A 249 2.37 -12.65 10.69
CA GLY A 249 1.99 -13.99 10.25
C GLY A 249 0.52 -14.15 9.88
N TYR A 250 -0.24 -13.07 9.75
CA TYR A 250 -1.62 -13.08 9.25
C TYR A 250 -1.65 -13.03 7.73
N TYR A 251 -1.03 -14.03 7.09
CA TYR A 251 -0.91 -14.09 5.64
C TYR A 251 -2.28 -14.18 4.96
N ASP A 252 -3.24 -14.89 5.58
CA ASP A 252 -4.62 -15.05 5.12
C ASP A 252 -5.34 -13.70 5.07
N LEU A 253 -5.22 -12.93 6.14
CA LEU A 253 -5.76 -11.58 6.20
C LEU A 253 -5.06 -10.65 5.20
N ALA A 254 -3.74 -10.73 5.06
CA ALA A 254 -2.99 -9.92 4.10
C ALA A 254 -3.40 -10.18 2.65
N LEU A 255 -3.68 -11.44 2.27
CA LEU A 255 -4.18 -11.77 0.95
C LEU A 255 -5.57 -11.16 0.70
N LEU A 256 -6.49 -11.31 1.67
CA LEU A 256 -7.81 -10.70 1.58
C LEU A 256 -7.75 -9.19 1.52
N HIS A 257 -6.90 -8.59 2.36
CA HIS A 257 -6.63 -7.16 2.36
C HIS A 257 -6.17 -6.72 0.98
N LEU A 258 -5.16 -7.39 0.40
CA LEU A 258 -4.63 -7.08 -0.92
C LEU A 258 -5.75 -7.06 -1.98
N VAL A 259 -6.59 -8.09 -2.03
CA VAL A 259 -7.72 -8.18 -2.97
C VAL A 259 -8.74 -7.06 -2.72
N ALA A 260 -9.20 -6.90 -1.48
CA ALA A 260 -10.21 -5.92 -1.11
C ALA A 260 -9.74 -4.48 -1.39
N HIS A 261 -8.51 -4.17 -1.00
CA HIS A 261 -7.86 -2.88 -1.25
C HIS A 261 -7.75 -2.59 -2.75
N SER A 262 -7.35 -3.58 -3.54
CA SER A 262 -7.24 -3.41 -4.99
C SER A 262 -8.57 -3.03 -5.65
N VAL A 263 -9.63 -3.78 -5.36
CA VAL A 263 -10.96 -3.52 -5.94
C VAL A 263 -11.50 -2.18 -5.45
N TYR A 264 -11.44 -1.93 -4.15
CA TYR A 264 -11.91 -0.69 -3.55
C TYR A 264 -11.16 0.54 -4.07
N LYS A 265 -9.83 0.48 -4.18
CA LYS A 265 -9.01 1.61 -4.65
C LYS A 265 -9.18 1.87 -6.12
N ALA A 266 -9.26 0.83 -6.95
CA ALA A 266 -9.53 1.00 -8.37
C ALA A 266 -10.86 1.74 -8.55
N HIS A 267 -11.91 1.29 -7.86
CA HIS A 267 -13.19 1.99 -7.86
C HIS A 267 -13.07 3.43 -7.34
N ALA A 268 -12.47 3.64 -6.17
CA ALA A 268 -12.37 4.97 -5.56
C ALA A 268 -11.61 5.98 -6.43
N PHE A 269 -10.49 5.60 -7.04
CA PHE A 269 -9.73 6.51 -7.90
C PHE A 269 -10.42 6.79 -9.25
N LEU A 270 -11.13 5.82 -9.81
CA LEU A 270 -11.85 5.99 -11.08
C LEU A 270 -13.18 6.74 -10.93
N SER A 271 -13.80 6.66 -9.75
CA SER A 271 -15.09 7.30 -9.45
C SER A 271 -14.97 8.73 -8.90
N VAL A 272 -13.78 9.18 -8.49
CA VAL A 272 -13.59 10.54 -7.96
C VAL A 272 -13.57 11.57 -9.10
N SER A 273 -14.54 12.48 -9.07
CA SER A 273 -14.52 13.72 -9.85
C SER A 273 -13.70 14.80 -9.14
N GLU A 274 -13.13 15.75 -9.90
CA GLU A 274 -12.26 16.80 -9.33
C GLU A 274 -13.01 17.80 -8.42
N VAL A 275 -14.34 17.78 -8.38
CA VAL A 275 -15.19 18.78 -7.71
C VAL A 275 -16.01 18.20 -6.54
N ALA A 276 -15.60 17.06 -5.97
CA ALA A 276 -16.31 16.52 -4.81
C ALA A 276 -15.91 17.27 -3.52
N VAL A 277 -16.84 18.06 -2.97
CA VAL A 277 -16.71 18.71 -1.67
C VAL A 277 -17.21 17.75 -0.60
N ILE A 278 -16.33 17.34 0.32
CA ILE A 278 -16.72 16.54 1.49
C ILE A 278 -17.32 17.48 2.54
N LYS A 279 -18.62 17.32 2.84
CA LYS A 279 -19.22 17.92 4.04
C LYS A 279 -18.49 17.39 5.27
N GLN A 280 -17.99 18.30 6.11
CA GLN A 280 -17.42 17.89 7.39
C GLN A 280 -18.48 17.18 8.23
N PRO A 281 -18.17 16.02 8.84
CA PRO A 281 -19.09 15.35 9.75
C PRO A 281 -19.48 16.29 10.89
N THR A 282 -20.75 16.26 11.28
CA THR A 282 -21.21 17.01 12.46
C THR A 282 -20.44 16.58 13.71
N ALA A 283 -20.04 17.53 14.54
CA ALA A 283 -19.29 17.25 15.77
C ALA A 283 -20.12 16.35 16.69
N ARG A 284 -19.67 15.11 16.89
CA ARG A 284 -20.26 14.16 17.87
C ARG A 284 -19.61 14.31 19.24
N SER A 285 -20.36 13.95 20.29
CA SER A 285 -19.85 13.90 21.67
C SER A 285 -18.73 12.86 21.81
N ILE A 286 -17.57 13.31 22.31
CA ILE A 286 -16.39 12.46 22.56
C ILE A 286 -16.69 11.32 23.54
N TRP A 287 -17.58 11.57 24.52
CA TRP A 287 -18.02 10.57 25.50
C TRP A 287 -18.77 9.42 24.83
N ARG A 288 -19.75 9.72 23.97
CA ARG A 288 -20.52 8.69 23.25
C ARG A 288 -19.60 7.85 22.37
N VAL A 289 -18.64 8.49 21.72
CA VAL A 289 -17.66 7.82 20.87
C VAL A 289 -16.79 6.88 21.69
N GLY A 290 -16.21 7.36 22.80
CA GLY A 290 -15.33 6.58 23.66
C GLY A 290 -16.02 5.36 24.26
N VAL A 291 -17.26 5.52 24.75
CA VAL A 291 -18.04 4.41 25.32
C VAL A 291 -18.31 3.33 24.27
N VAL A 292 -18.77 3.72 23.07
CA VAL A 292 -19.06 2.74 22.00
C VAL A 292 -17.78 2.04 21.54
N PHE A 293 -16.67 2.76 21.42
CA PHE A 293 -15.38 2.20 21.04
C PHE A 293 -14.88 1.15 22.06
N LEU A 294 -14.88 1.50 23.35
CA LEU A 294 -14.45 0.58 24.41
C LEU A 294 -15.39 -0.63 24.54
N ALA A 295 -16.70 -0.43 24.37
CA ALA A 295 -17.68 -1.50 24.40
C ALA A 295 -17.44 -2.52 23.28
N PHE A 296 -17.21 -2.07 22.04
CA PHE A 296 -16.90 -2.97 20.93
C PHE A 296 -15.55 -3.67 21.13
N GLN A 297 -14.53 -2.98 21.65
CA GLN A 297 -13.25 -3.62 21.94
C GLN A 297 -13.39 -4.75 22.96
N ALA A 298 -14.10 -4.52 24.06
CA ALA A 298 -14.35 -5.56 25.06
C ALA A 298 -15.19 -6.71 24.51
N LEU A 299 -16.27 -6.41 23.77
CA LEU A 299 -17.18 -7.43 23.24
C LEU A 299 -16.50 -8.33 22.21
N VAL A 300 -15.77 -7.75 21.25
CA VAL A 300 -15.09 -8.53 20.21
C VAL A 300 -13.95 -9.35 20.80
N ALA A 301 -13.16 -8.78 21.72
CA ALA A 301 -12.11 -9.53 22.40
C ALA A 301 -12.68 -10.73 23.18
N ALA A 302 -13.77 -10.54 23.93
CA ALA A 302 -14.45 -11.62 24.65
C ALA A 302 -15.03 -12.68 23.71
N ALA A 303 -15.65 -12.26 22.60
CA ALA A 303 -16.19 -13.19 21.60
C ALA A 303 -15.08 -14.01 20.94
N CYS A 304 -13.96 -13.39 20.57
CA CYS A 304 -12.80 -14.10 20.02
C CYS A 304 -12.19 -15.05 21.04
N TRP A 305 -12.08 -14.66 22.31
CA TRP A 305 -11.60 -15.54 23.37
C TRP A 305 -12.49 -16.79 23.51
N TRP A 306 -13.81 -16.59 23.54
CA TRP A 306 -14.78 -17.67 23.72
C TRP A 306 -14.85 -18.63 22.51
N LEU A 307 -14.85 -18.08 21.29
CA LEU A 307 -15.07 -18.86 20.06
C LEU A 307 -13.79 -19.47 19.49
N LEU A 308 -12.64 -18.79 19.64
CA LEU A 308 -11.38 -19.16 18.98
C LEU A 308 -10.31 -19.63 19.96
N GLY A 309 -10.58 -19.62 21.28
CA GLY A 309 -9.66 -20.09 22.33
C GLY A 309 -8.44 -19.20 22.60
N ASN A 310 -8.12 -18.26 21.71
CA ASN A 310 -7.10 -17.23 21.90
C ASN A 310 -7.45 -15.98 21.07
N PRO A 311 -7.56 -14.77 21.67
CA PRO A 311 -7.77 -13.56 20.91
C PRO A 311 -6.53 -13.25 20.08
N LYS A 312 -6.66 -13.32 18.74
CA LYS A 312 -5.78 -12.56 17.85
C LYS A 312 -6.03 -11.08 18.12
N TRP A 313 -5.21 -10.45 18.97
CA TRP A 313 -5.32 -9.08 19.46
C TRP A 313 -5.50 -8.05 18.34
N LEU A 314 -4.67 -8.10 17.30
CA LEU A 314 -4.72 -7.09 16.23
C LEU A 314 -5.98 -7.26 15.34
N PRO A 315 -6.28 -8.45 14.77
CA PRO A 315 -7.50 -8.64 13.98
C PRO A 315 -8.79 -8.36 14.76
N SER A 316 -8.86 -8.76 16.03
CA SER A 316 -10.02 -8.47 16.89
C SER A 316 -10.19 -6.96 17.12
N ALA A 317 -9.09 -6.24 17.38
CA ALA A 317 -9.13 -4.80 17.53
C ALA A 317 -9.57 -4.08 16.25
N LEU A 318 -9.09 -4.51 15.08
CA LEU A 318 -9.48 -3.94 13.80
C LEU A 318 -10.96 -4.20 13.47
N LEU A 319 -11.47 -5.40 13.78
CA LEU A 319 -12.88 -5.72 13.63
C LEU A 319 -13.75 -4.86 14.55
N ALA A 320 -13.35 -4.68 15.81
CA ALA A 320 -14.05 -3.78 16.74
C ALA A 320 -14.04 -2.33 16.25
N MET A 321 -12.92 -1.85 15.70
CA MET A 321 -12.83 -0.53 15.06
C MET A 321 -13.81 -0.41 13.88
N ALA A 322 -13.87 -1.42 13.01
CA ALA A 322 -14.80 -1.43 11.89
C ALA A 322 -16.26 -1.38 12.35
N LEU A 323 -16.64 -2.22 13.31
CA LEU A 323 -18.00 -2.22 13.89
C LEU A 323 -18.34 -0.87 14.53
N THR A 324 -17.42 -0.30 15.28
CA THR A 324 -17.55 1.04 15.86
C THR A 324 -17.87 2.07 14.77
N THR A 325 -17.14 2.06 13.64
CA THR A 325 -17.38 3.01 12.54
C THR A 325 -18.73 2.82 11.86
N ILE A 326 -19.19 1.57 11.66
CA ILE A 326 -20.52 1.26 11.09
C ILE A 326 -21.61 1.82 11.99
N TRP A 327 -21.53 1.54 13.29
CA TRP A 327 -22.52 1.98 14.28
C TRP A 327 -22.58 3.48 14.45
N MET A 328 -21.45 4.15 14.28
CA MET A 328 -21.38 5.60 14.32
C MET A 328 -21.92 6.25 13.05
N ASN A 329 -21.68 5.69 11.87
CA ASN A 329 -22.00 6.36 10.61
C ASN A 329 -23.42 6.08 10.09
N LEU A 330 -24.00 4.94 10.44
CA LEU A 330 -25.39 4.61 10.07
C LEU A 330 -26.38 5.15 11.11
N HIS A 331 -27.49 5.71 10.65
CA HIS A 331 -28.52 6.29 11.54
C HIS A 331 -29.59 5.27 11.93
N GLN A 332 -29.93 4.34 11.04
CA GLN A 332 -31.02 3.38 11.23
C GLN A 332 -30.53 2.09 11.92
N TRP A 333 -31.20 1.70 13.01
CA TRP A 333 -30.92 0.47 13.76
C TRP A 333 -30.92 -0.82 12.93
N PRO A 334 -31.94 -1.12 12.09
CA PRO A 334 -31.93 -2.36 11.31
C PRO A 334 -30.77 -2.40 10.31
N LEU A 335 -30.38 -1.24 9.77
CA LEU A 335 -29.25 -1.13 8.86
C LEU A 335 -27.91 -1.35 9.58
N ARG A 336 -27.76 -0.87 10.82
CA ARG A 336 -26.56 -1.12 11.64
C ARG A 336 -26.36 -2.62 11.87
N LEU A 337 -27.43 -3.31 12.27
CA LEU A 337 -27.38 -4.74 12.57
C LEU A 337 -27.09 -5.56 11.30
N SER A 338 -27.83 -5.32 10.22
CA SER A 338 -27.65 -6.06 8.95
C SER A 338 -26.26 -5.86 8.36
N VAL A 339 -25.74 -4.63 8.31
CA VAL A 339 -24.39 -4.35 7.78
C VAL A 339 -23.31 -4.94 8.69
N SER A 340 -23.47 -4.87 10.02
CA SER A 340 -22.53 -5.49 10.96
C SER A 340 -22.50 -7.02 10.81
N ALA A 341 -23.67 -7.65 10.74
CA ALA A 341 -23.79 -9.09 10.56
C ALA A 341 -23.18 -9.54 9.22
N LEU A 342 -23.46 -8.81 8.14
CA LEU A 342 -22.90 -9.07 6.82
C LEU A 342 -21.37 -8.91 6.83
N ALA A 343 -20.83 -7.88 7.48
CA ALA A 343 -19.40 -7.66 7.57
C ALA A 343 -18.69 -8.78 8.33
N ILE A 344 -19.25 -9.23 9.45
CA ILE A 344 -18.71 -10.37 10.23
C ILE A 344 -18.80 -11.66 9.42
N ALA A 345 -19.94 -11.95 8.79
CA ALA A 345 -20.11 -13.14 7.96
C ALA A 345 -19.14 -13.14 6.78
N ALA A 346 -18.98 -12.00 6.09
CA ALA A 346 -18.03 -11.85 5.01
C ALA A 346 -16.59 -12.05 5.50
N TYR A 347 -16.20 -11.45 6.63
CA TYR A 347 -14.88 -11.63 7.23
C TYR A 347 -14.57 -13.10 7.54
N LEU A 348 -15.52 -13.82 8.15
CA LEU A 348 -15.35 -15.23 8.50
C LEU A 348 -15.29 -16.13 7.25
N ILE A 349 -16.21 -15.96 6.30
CA ILE A 349 -16.26 -16.77 5.07
C ILE A 349 -15.03 -16.51 4.20
N LEU A 350 -14.65 -15.25 4.00
CA LEU A 350 -13.46 -14.93 3.21
C LEU A 350 -12.19 -15.40 3.92
N GLY A 351 -12.14 -15.29 5.26
CA GLY A 351 -11.06 -15.80 6.09
C GLY A 351 -10.83 -17.30 5.89
N THR A 352 -11.89 -18.11 5.94
CA THR A 352 -11.79 -19.56 5.74
C THR A 352 -11.37 -19.91 4.31
N VAL A 353 -11.86 -19.19 3.31
CA VAL A 353 -11.42 -19.37 1.91
C VAL A 353 -9.94 -19.00 1.74
N ALA A 354 -9.48 -17.90 2.34
CA ALA A 354 -8.08 -17.48 2.23
C ALA A 354 -7.11 -18.48 2.88
N GLN A 355 -7.51 -19.12 3.98
CA GLN A 355 -6.72 -20.17 4.62
C GLN A 355 -6.52 -21.41 3.74
N GLN A 356 -7.43 -21.68 2.80
CA GLN A 356 -7.26 -22.77 1.84
C GLN A 356 -6.28 -22.43 0.71
N VAL A 357 -6.08 -21.14 0.43
CA VAL A 357 -5.20 -20.66 -0.63
C VAL A 357 -3.74 -20.56 -0.17
N ILE A 358 -3.53 -20.25 1.10
CA ILE A 358 -2.19 -20.02 1.65
C ILE A 358 -1.65 -21.31 2.23
N GLU A 359 -0.45 -21.68 1.79
CA GLU A 359 0.26 -22.83 2.34
C GLU A 359 0.51 -22.63 3.85
N PRO A 360 0.31 -23.67 4.68
CA PRO A 360 0.54 -23.58 6.12
C PRO A 360 1.96 -23.10 6.41
N GLN A 361 2.08 -21.92 7.01
CA GLN A 361 3.36 -21.36 7.45
C GLN A 361 3.54 -21.60 8.96
N PRO A 362 4.79 -21.76 9.44
CA PRO A 362 5.04 -21.95 10.86
C PRO A 362 4.48 -20.80 11.70
N ALA A 363 3.89 -21.16 12.84
CA ALA A 363 3.30 -20.19 13.75
C ALA A 363 4.34 -19.18 14.25
N PHE A 364 3.94 -17.92 14.31
CA PHE A 364 4.81 -16.83 14.70
C PHE A 364 5.22 -16.92 16.17
N GLY A 365 6.52 -17.03 16.46
CA GLY A 365 7.05 -17.24 17.81
C GLY A 365 7.12 -16.01 18.72
N ARG A 366 6.53 -14.85 18.36
CA ARG A 366 6.67 -13.59 19.13
C ARG A 366 5.33 -12.97 19.52
N VAL A 367 4.60 -13.67 20.38
CA VAL A 367 3.29 -13.28 20.93
C VAL A 367 3.28 -11.87 21.57
N TRP A 368 4.43 -11.37 22.07
CA TRP A 368 4.52 -10.08 22.74
C TRP A 368 4.41 -8.85 21.82
N LEU A 369 4.70 -8.98 20.53
CA LEU A 369 4.64 -7.87 19.58
C LEU A 369 3.21 -7.38 19.35
N GLU A 370 2.29 -8.31 19.27
CA GLU A 370 0.89 -8.09 18.90
C GLU A 370 0.12 -7.17 19.88
N PRO A 371 0.15 -7.38 21.21
CA PRO A 371 -0.54 -6.49 22.15
C PRO A 371 0.05 -5.08 22.17
N VAL A 372 1.36 -4.92 21.98
CA VAL A 372 2.00 -3.59 21.90
C VAL A 372 1.53 -2.82 20.66
N ILE A 373 1.50 -3.49 19.52
CA ILE A 373 0.98 -2.91 18.26
C ILE A 373 -0.51 -2.58 18.39
N THR A 374 -1.28 -3.45 19.03
CA THR A 374 -2.71 -3.23 19.28
C THR A 374 -2.95 -2.02 20.17
N LEU A 375 -2.15 -1.85 21.23
CA LEU A 375 -2.18 -0.66 22.09
C LEU A 375 -1.85 0.61 21.31
N LEU A 376 -0.82 0.57 20.45
CA LEU A 376 -0.46 1.67 19.56
C LEU A 376 -1.63 2.07 18.66
N PHE A 377 -2.30 1.10 18.02
CA PHE A 377 -3.45 1.38 17.15
C PHE A 377 -4.62 2.01 17.91
N ASN A 378 -4.90 1.53 19.11
CA ASN A 378 -5.91 2.11 19.99
C ASN A 378 -5.58 3.56 20.39
N LEU A 379 -4.32 3.83 20.74
CA LEU A 379 -3.86 5.19 21.05
C LEU A 379 -4.01 6.12 19.84
N PHE A 380 -3.60 5.67 18.67
CA PHE A 380 -3.73 6.46 17.44
C PHE A 380 -5.19 6.68 17.04
N ALA A 381 -6.05 5.67 17.20
CA ALA A 381 -7.49 5.84 17.05
C ALA A 381 -8.00 6.92 18.01
N PHE A 382 -7.64 6.87 19.29
CA PHE A 382 -7.98 7.92 20.27
C PHE A 382 -7.55 9.32 19.83
N THR A 383 -6.32 9.47 19.31
CA THR A 383 -5.86 10.77 18.79
C THR A 383 -6.64 11.25 17.56
N TYR A 384 -7.04 10.35 16.67
CA TYR A 384 -7.93 10.66 15.55
C TYR A 384 -9.25 11.25 16.07
N TRP A 385 -9.85 10.63 17.09
CA TRP A 385 -11.09 11.11 17.69
C TRP A 385 -10.92 12.49 18.34
N LEU A 386 -9.80 12.71 19.05
CA LEU A 386 -9.49 14.00 19.67
C LEU A 386 -9.43 15.12 18.62
N VAL A 387 -8.69 14.92 17.54
CA VAL A 387 -8.53 15.91 16.46
C VAL A 387 -9.86 16.23 15.78
N HIS A 388 -10.69 15.22 15.52
CA HIS A 388 -11.92 15.38 14.76
C HIS A 388 -13.12 15.91 15.60
N HIS A 389 -13.18 15.61 16.90
CA HIS A 389 -14.32 15.96 17.74
C HIS A 389 -14.09 17.14 18.68
N THR A 390 -12.85 17.64 18.81
CA THR A 390 -12.53 18.84 19.61
C THR A 390 -11.79 19.92 18.81
N PRO A 391 -12.36 20.43 17.69
CA PRO A 391 -11.65 21.34 16.78
C PRO A 391 -11.30 22.71 17.38
N SER A 392 -11.98 23.13 18.45
CA SER A 392 -11.72 24.40 19.15
C SER A 392 -10.56 24.35 20.15
N HIS A 393 -10.06 23.15 20.50
CA HIS A 393 -9.00 23.02 21.49
C HIS A 393 -7.62 23.35 20.89
N ARG A 394 -6.80 24.13 21.60
CA ARG A 394 -5.48 24.60 21.11
C ARG A 394 -4.55 23.45 20.67
N LEU A 395 -4.53 22.35 21.44
CA LEU A 395 -3.72 21.18 21.07
C LEU A 395 -4.24 20.49 19.80
N SER A 396 -5.56 20.39 19.65
CA SER A 396 -6.20 19.80 18.47
C SER A 396 -5.88 20.59 17.21
N GLN A 397 -5.92 21.92 17.28
CA GLN A 397 -5.55 22.81 16.18
C GLN A 397 -4.08 22.66 15.77
N ARG A 398 -3.16 22.60 16.75
CA ARG A 398 -1.73 22.38 16.47
C ARG A 398 -1.50 21.05 15.75
N TRP A 399 -2.06 19.97 16.29
CA TRP A 399 -1.98 18.64 15.68
C TRP A 399 -2.63 18.59 14.29
N PHE A 400 -3.78 19.25 14.11
CA PHE A 400 -4.44 19.33 12.82
C PHE A 400 -3.55 20.02 11.78
N ILE A 401 -2.91 21.13 12.11
CA ILE A 401 -2.02 21.86 11.19
C ILE A 401 -0.81 20.99 10.80
N THR A 402 -0.15 20.34 11.77
CA THR A 402 1.04 19.52 11.50
C THR A 402 0.70 18.24 10.74
N LEU A 403 -0.39 17.57 11.08
CA LEU A 403 -0.89 16.40 10.35
C LEU A 403 -1.35 16.79 8.94
N ASN A 404 -2.01 17.93 8.76
CA ASN A 404 -2.39 18.43 7.44
C ASN A 404 -1.17 18.86 6.62
N ALA A 405 -0.03 19.16 7.24
CA ALA A 405 1.25 19.32 6.53
C ALA A 405 1.91 17.98 6.17
N GLY A 406 1.39 16.84 6.63
CA GLY A 406 2.00 15.53 6.46
C GLY A 406 3.24 15.35 7.34
N LEU A 407 3.29 16.03 8.50
CA LEU A 407 4.41 16.05 9.43
C LEU A 407 5.75 16.48 8.80
N TYR A 408 5.72 17.12 7.62
CA TYR A 408 6.89 17.49 6.82
C TYR A 408 7.85 16.32 6.50
N LEU A 409 7.35 15.07 6.59
CA LEU A 409 8.18 13.87 6.45
C LEU A 409 8.80 13.69 5.05
N ASP A 410 8.24 14.35 4.04
CA ASP A 410 8.70 14.28 2.65
C ASP A 410 9.60 15.46 2.25
N GLU A 411 9.76 16.47 3.10
CA GLU A 411 10.48 17.71 2.76
C GLU A 411 11.96 17.45 2.46
N TRP A 412 12.61 16.64 3.30
CA TRP A 412 14.02 16.27 3.11
C TRP A 412 14.23 15.48 1.81
N LEU A 413 13.34 14.54 1.50
CA LEU A 413 13.41 13.73 0.28
C LEU A 413 13.15 14.61 -0.94
N THR A 414 12.23 15.56 -0.86
CA THR A 414 11.99 16.57 -1.90
C THR A 414 13.24 17.35 -2.22
N ARG A 415 13.92 17.87 -1.19
CA ARG A 415 15.17 18.63 -1.35
C ARG A 415 16.27 17.78 -1.97
N LEU A 416 16.43 16.54 -1.51
CA LEU A 416 17.41 15.60 -2.05
C LEU A 416 17.15 15.30 -3.53
N VAL A 417 15.90 15.08 -3.92
CA VAL A 417 15.56 14.82 -5.33
C VAL A 417 15.73 16.05 -6.19
N LEU A 418 15.36 17.25 -5.72
CA LEU A 418 15.60 18.48 -6.48
C LEU A 418 17.08 18.79 -6.63
N TRP A 419 17.91 18.40 -5.65
CA TRP A 419 19.36 18.51 -5.74
C TRP A 419 19.95 17.52 -6.75
N LEU A 420 19.53 16.25 -6.73
CA LEU A 420 20.01 15.21 -7.66
C LEU A 420 19.48 15.39 -9.09
N TRP A 421 18.19 15.71 -9.23
CA TRP A 421 17.48 15.76 -10.50
C TRP A 421 16.46 16.90 -10.51
N PRO A 422 16.92 18.15 -10.79
CA PRO A 422 16.06 19.33 -10.78
C PRO A 422 14.87 19.18 -11.74
N SER A 423 13.65 19.38 -11.25
CA SER A 423 12.47 19.55 -12.10
C SER A 423 12.51 20.98 -12.66
N HIS A 424 13.00 21.18 -13.88
CA HIS A 424 13.23 22.51 -14.44
C HIS A 424 11.96 23.40 -14.47
N PRO A 425 11.89 24.49 -13.70
CA PRO A 425 10.82 25.48 -13.83
C PRO A 425 11.10 26.52 -14.94
N ILE A 426 12.24 26.43 -15.64
CA ILE A 426 12.77 27.59 -16.39
C ILE A 426 12.53 27.51 -17.91
N ARG A 427 12.68 26.34 -18.54
CA ARG A 427 12.63 26.24 -20.02
C ARG A 427 11.24 26.44 -20.61
N TYR A 428 10.17 25.99 -19.94
CA TYR A 428 8.79 26.19 -20.42
C TYR A 428 8.39 27.66 -20.38
N TYR A 429 8.61 28.34 -19.26
CA TYR A 429 8.34 29.78 -19.13
C TYR A 429 9.25 30.61 -20.04
N GLN A 430 10.53 30.26 -20.19
CA GLN A 430 11.42 30.93 -21.15
C GLN A 430 10.94 30.77 -22.60
N ARG A 431 10.44 29.59 -22.98
CA ARG A 431 9.89 29.35 -24.33
C ARG A 431 8.59 30.10 -24.56
N GLN A 432 7.67 30.12 -23.58
CA GLN A 432 6.46 30.95 -23.68
C GLN A 432 6.76 32.45 -23.69
N ARG A 433 7.78 32.89 -22.96
CA ARG A 433 8.21 34.30 -22.96
C ARG A 433 8.78 34.68 -24.33
N ARG A 434 9.59 33.82 -24.96
CA ARG A 434 10.03 34.00 -26.35
C ARG A 434 8.87 34.03 -27.35
N VAL A 435 7.94 33.08 -27.27
CA VAL A 435 6.77 33.03 -28.17
C VAL A 435 5.85 34.26 -27.99
N ARG A 436 5.73 34.81 -26.77
CA ARG A 436 5.01 36.08 -26.55
C ARG A 436 5.76 37.28 -27.13
N GLN A 437 7.09 37.32 -27.00
CA GLN A 437 7.92 38.38 -27.57
C GLN A 437 7.91 38.36 -29.10
N GLU A 438 7.95 37.17 -29.72
CA GLU A 438 7.86 36.98 -31.18
C GLU A 438 6.46 37.27 -31.77
N LYS A 439 5.41 37.32 -30.93
CA LYS A 439 4.06 37.75 -31.34
C LYS A 439 3.79 39.24 -31.12
N GLN A 440 4.68 39.92 -30.39
CA GLN A 440 4.58 41.36 -30.08
C GLN A 440 5.57 42.21 -30.89
N ALA A 441 6.63 41.59 -31.42
CA ALA A 441 7.42 42.10 -32.54
C ALA A 441 6.73 41.76 -33.87
#